data_AF-A0A8S3UM57-F1
#
_entry.id   AF-A0A8S3UM57-F1
#
_cell.length_a   1.000
_cell.length_b   1.000
_cell.length_c   1.000
_cell.angle_alpha   90.00
_cell.angle_beta   90.00
_cell.angle_gamma   90.00
#
_symmetry.space_group_name_H-M   'P 1'
#
loop_
_entity.id
_entity.type
_entity.pdbx_description
1 polymer ?
#
loop_
_entity_poly.entity_id
_entity_poly.type
_entity_poly.pdbx_seq_one_letter_code
_entity_poly.pdbx_strand_id
1 'polypeptide(L)'
;MHSIRLGAKRCALGWKSYDEQFRLRMSQDPAGSWAVVDPELWLLYMYPPSSNKSKLLRHLWDKGWTPINIIELNTYLGDYANRVDAQLLLEGFTFGFRIQYEGPRISTTAKNLVSAEIHKFETLAKLHDEVKLGRILGPFSKKPISTLRISPIGLVQKPDKGWRLISHLSYPSGDYVRSVAPASGPVRIVYTHYPTEDTNHDSVG
;
A
#
# COMPACT_ATOMS: atom_id res chain seq x y z
N MET A 1 11.22 18.01 -13.30
CA MET A 1 11.16 18.18 -14.78
C MET A 1 11.86 17.08 -15.59
N HIS A 2 12.93 16.43 -15.09
CA HIS A 2 13.65 15.39 -15.85
C HIS A 2 12.85 14.08 -16.05
N SER A 3 11.91 13.77 -15.16
CA SER A 3 11.08 12.55 -15.21
C SER A 3 10.02 12.57 -16.33
N ILE A 4 9.34 13.70 -16.53
CA ILE A 4 8.20 13.83 -17.47
C ILE A 4 8.64 13.67 -18.93
N ARG A 5 9.68 14.42 -19.36
CA ARG A 5 10.21 14.34 -20.73
C ARG A 5 10.81 12.96 -21.04
N LEU A 6 11.43 12.34 -20.03
CA LEU A 6 11.99 10.98 -20.16
C LEU A 6 10.89 9.92 -20.25
N GLY A 7 9.79 10.09 -19.53
CA GLY A 7 8.62 9.24 -19.58
C GLY A 7 7.90 9.27 -20.93
N ALA A 8 7.62 10.47 -21.45
CA ALA A 8 7.01 10.65 -22.78
C ALA A 8 7.84 10.01 -23.91
N LYS A 9 9.18 10.06 -23.81
CA LYS A 9 10.10 9.44 -24.78
C LYS A 9 10.13 7.91 -24.71
N ARG A 10 9.78 7.31 -23.56
CA ARG A 10 9.88 5.85 -23.32
C ARG A 10 8.57 5.09 -23.52
N CYS A 11 7.42 5.73 -23.34
CA CYS A 11 6.12 5.06 -23.43
C CYS A 11 5.04 6.02 -23.95
N ALA A 12 5.05 6.32 -25.26
CA ALA A 12 4.22 7.36 -25.87
C ALA A 12 2.70 7.19 -25.59
N LEU A 13 2.19 5.95 -25.64
CA LEU A 13 0.78 5.65 -25.32
C LEU A 13 0.49 5.71 -23.81
N GLY A 14 1.43 5.26 -22.97
CA GLY A 14 1.31 5.32 -21.51
C GLY A 14 1.30 6.76 -20.98
N TRP A 15 2.10 7.64 -21.60
CA TRP A 15 2.13 9.06 -21.27
C TRP A 15 0.80 9.76 -21.55
N LYS A 16 0.18 9.51 -22.70
CA LYS A 16 -1.14 10.08 -23.02
C LYS A 16 -2.18 9.72 -21.96
N SER A 17 -2.29 8.44 -21.60
CA SER A 17 -3.27 7.99 -20.60
C SER A 17 -2.94 8.49 -19.19
N TYR A 18 -1.66 8.56 -18.81
CA TYR A 18 -1.24 9.20 -17.57
C TYR A 18 -1.71 10.64 -17.50
N ASP A 19 -1.42 11.41 -18.55
CA ASP A 19 -1.67 12.83 -18.65
C ASP A 19 -3.17 13.17 -18.66
N GLU A 20 -4.00 12.35 -19.32
CA GLU A 20 -5.47 12.44 -19.25
C GLU A 20 -5.99 12.25 -17.81
N GLN A 21 -5.56 11.20 -17.12
CA GLN A 21 -6.02 10.91 -15.76
C GLN A 21 -5.48 11.90 -14.74
N PHE A 22 -4.25 12.37 -14.94
CA PHE A 22 -3.66 13.41 -14.11
C PHE A 22 -4.48 14.70 -14.21
N ARG A 23 -4.86 15.14 -15.41
CA ARG A 23 -5.75 16.31 -15.58
C ARG A 23 -7.11 16.12 -14.94
N LEU A 24 -7.73 14.94 -15.07
CA LEU A 24 -9.02 14.65 -14.44
C LEU A 24 -8.91 14.77 -12.91
N ARG A 25 -7.87 14.19 -12.32
CA ARG A 25 -7.61 14.29 -10.88
C ARG A 25 -7.36 15.74 -10.43
N MET A 26 -6.57 16.49 -11.20
CA MET A 26 -6.32 17.91 -10.97
C MET A 26 -7.56 18.80 -11.15
N SER A 27 -8.55 18.37 -11.95
CA SER A 27 -9.82 19.09 -12.10
C SER A 27 -10.72 18.96 -10.88
N GLN A 28 -10.58 17.86 -10.13
CA GLN A 28 -11.31 17.59 -8.89
C GLN A 28 -10.61 18.21 -7.67
N ASP A 29 -9.29 18.40 -7.73
CA ASP A 29 -8.48 19.06 -6.71
C ASP A 29 -7.63 20.20 -7.31
N PRO A 30 -8.20 21.41 -7.45
CA PRO A 30 -7.48 22.56 -8.02
C PRO A 30 -6.30 23.04 -7.18
N ALA A 31 -6.20 22.63 -5.90
CA ALA A 31 -5.10 22.99 -5.01
C ALA A 31 -3.86 22.10 -5.21
N GLY A 32 -3.99 21.01 -5.98
CA GLY A 32 -2.88 20.13 -6.32
C GLY A 32 -1.79 20.83 -7.13
N SER A 33 -0.56 20.32 -7.04
CA SER A 33 0.57 20.87 -7.80
C SER A 33 0.73 20.19 -9.15
N TRP A 34 0.52 20.96 -10.22
CA TRP A 34 0.79 20.52 -11.60
C TRP A 34 2.26 20.18 -11.87
N ALA A 35 3.17 20.62 -11.01
CA ALA A 35 4.60 20.38 -11.13
C ALA A 35 5.04 19.03 -10.52
N VAL A 36 4.16 18.38 -9.75
CA VAL A 36 4.45 17.13 -9.05
C VAL A 36 3.85 15.96 -9.82
N VAL A 37 4.66 14.93 -10.07
CA VAL A 37 4.20 13.68 -10.68
C VAL A 37 3.34 12.94 -9.68
N ASP A 38 2.15 12.50 -10.10
CA ASP A 38 1.31 11.61 -9.29
C ASP A 38 1.91 10.19 -9.33
N PRO A 39 2.44 9.68 -8.21
CA PRO A 39 3.16 8.41 -8.20
C PRO A 39 2.25 7.20 -8.48
N GLU A 40 0.96 7.27 -8.16
CA GLU A 40 0.01 6.18 -8.40
C GLU A 40 -0.38 6.11 -9.87
N LEU A 41 -0.76 7.25 -10.46
CA LEU A 41 -1.05 7.34 -11.89
C LEU A 41 0.20 7.01 -12.69
N TRP A 42 1.37 7.47 -12.25
CA TRP A 42 2.63 7.18 -12.93
C TRP A 42 2.94 5.68 -12.94
N LEU A 43 2.75 4.99 -11.81
CA LEU A 43 2.86 3.53 -11.76
C LEU A 43 1.90 2.84 -12.73
N LEU A 44 0.65 3.30 -12.76
CA LEU A 44 -0.42 2.70 -13.53
C LEU A 44 -0.18 2.83 -15.05
N TYR A 45 0.31 3.98 -15.49
CA TYR A 45 0.34 4.34 -16.90
C TYR A 45 1.74 4.34 -17.52
N MET A 46 2.80 4.64 -16.77
CA MET A 46 4.15 4.86 -17.32
C MET A 46 5.07 3.62 -17.33
N TYR A 47 4.62 2.49 -16.78
CA TYR A 47 5.33 1.21 -16.91
C TYR A 47 4.87 0.44 -18.18
N PRO A 48 5.80 -0.19 -18.92
CA PRO A 48 5.50 -0.84 -20.19
C PRO A 48 4.53 -2.02 -19.98
N PRO A 49 3.48 -2.14 -20.81
CA PRO A 49 2.58 -3.28 -20.74
C PRO A 49 3.23 -4.53 -21.34
N SER A 50 3.13 -5.66 -20.64
CA SER A 50 2.80 -6.90 -21.36
C SER A 50 1.40 -6.72 -21.98
N SER A 51 1.17 -7.30 -23.15
CA SER A 51 0.03 -7.11 -24.08
C SER A 51 -1.39 -7.31 -23.51
N ASN A 52 -1.56 -7.49 -22.20
CA ASN A 52 -2.81 -7.77 -21.51
C ASN A 52 -3.17 -6.75 -20.41
N LYS A 53 -2.76 -5.48 -20.54
CA LYS A 53 -2.95 -4.43 -19.51
C LYS A 53 -4.41 -4.30 -19.02
N SER A 54 -5.40 -4.27 -19.92
CA SER A 54 -6.81 -4.14 -19.54
C SER A 54 -7.39 -5.41 -18.88
N LYS A 55 -6.80 -6.57 -19.15
CA LYS A 55 -7.18 -7.85 -18.54
C LYS A 55 -6.50 -8.02 -17.18
N LEU A 56 -5.24 -7.61 -17.05
CA LEU A 56 -4.50 -7.60 -15.79
C LEU A 56 -5.10 -6.58 -14.81
N LEU A 57 -5.43 -5.37 -15.25
CA LEU A 57 -6.02 -4.34 -14.37
C LEU A 57 -7.41 -4.74 -13.86
N ARG A 58 -8.26 -5.30 -14.74
CA ARG A 58 -9.52 -5.91 -14.32
C ARG A 58 -9.27 -7.06 -13.34
N HIS A 59 -8.39 -8.00 -13.68
CA HIS A 59 -8.05 -9.15 -12.83
C HIS A 59 -7.39 -8.79 -11.49
N LEU A 60 -6.64 -7.70 -11.40
CA LEU A 60 -6.05 -7.22 -10.15
C LEU A 60 -7.10 -6.53 -9.26
N TRP A 61 -8.00 -5.75 -9.87
CA TRP A 61 -9.14 -5.15 -9.17
C TRP A 61 -10.17 -6.21 -8.72
N ASP A 62 -10.39 -7.23 -9.55
CA ASP A 62 -11.24 -8.39 -9.25
C ASP A 62 -10.72 -9.22 -8.07
N LYS A 63 -9.43 -9.09 -7.71
CA LYS A 63 -8.82 -9.84 -6.60
C LYS A 63 -8.66 -9.05 -5.31
N GLY A 64 -8.70 -7.72 -5.37
CA GLY A 64 -8.76 -6.85 -4.21
C GLY A 64 -10.18 -6.51 -3.78
N TRP A 65 -11.14 -7.42 -3.96
CA TRP A 65 -12.55 -7.14 -3.66
C TRP A 65 -12.74 -6.95 -2.16
N THR A 66 -13.26 -5.78 -1.77
CA THR A 66 -13.85 -5.63 -0.45
C THR A 66 -15.06 -6.56 -0.38
N PRO A 67 -15.22 -7.38 0.68
CA PRO A 67 -16.43 -8.19 0.84
C PRO A 67 -17.69 -7.32 1.06
N ILE A 68 -17.52 -6.01 1.24
CA ILE A 68 -18.59 -5.05 1.41
C ILE A 68 -19.31 -4.81 0.09
N ASN A 69 -20.62 -5.09 0.08
CA ASN A 69 -21.49 -4.72 -1.03
C ASN A 69 -21.70 -3.20 -1.02
N ILE A 70 -21.11 -2.51 -2.00
CA ILE A 70 -21.14 -1.04 -2.11
C ILE A 70 -22.57 -0.50 -2.30
N ILE A 71 -23.43 -1.23 -3.00
CA ILE A 71 -24.83 -0.81 -3.24
C ILE A 71 -25.59 -0.79 -1.92
N GLU A 72 -25.49 -1.89 -1.15
CA GLU A 72 -26.11 -1.99 0.18
C GLU A 72 -25.51 -0.98 1.16
N LEU A 73 -24.18 -0.83 1.15
CA LEU A 73 -23.49 0.18 1.97
C LEU A 73 -24.04 1.58 1.68
N ASN A 74 -24.20 1.96 0.41
CA ASN A 74 -24.75 3.26 0.04
C ASN A 74 -26.19 3.44 0.56
N THR A 75 -27.02 2.39 0.52
CA THR A 75 -28.36 2.42 1.11
C THR A 75 -28.31 2.67 2.61
N TYR A 76 -27.49 1.93 3.36
CA TYR A 76 -27.36 2.12 4.82
C TYR A 76 -26.80 3.50 5.19
N LEU A 77 -25.92 4.06 4.36
CA LEU A 77 -25.37 5.38 4.56
C LEU A 77 -26.35 6.52 4.20
N GLY A 78 -27.48 6.19 3.56
CA GLY A 78 -28.53 7.14 3.17
C GLY A 78 -29.07 7.97 4.32
N ASP A 79 -29.25 7.36 5.50
CA ASP A 79 -29.77 8.02 6.71
C ASP A 79 -28.70 8.29 7.76
N TYR A 80 -27.42 8.13 7.40
CA TYR A 80 -26.32 8.33 8.34
C TYR A 80 -26.13 9.81 8.66
N ALA A 81 -26.20 10.14 9.96
CA ALA A 81 -26.24 11.52 10.45
C ALA A 81 -24.99 12.33 10.05
N ASN A 82 -23.80 11.74 10.10
CA ASN A 82 -22.58 12.41 9.68
C ASN A 82 -22.31 12.17 8.18
N ARG A 83 -22.77 13.10 7.33
CA ARG A 83 -22.62 13.00 5.88
C ARG A 83 -21.16 12.98 5.40
N VAL A 84 -20.24 13.60 6.15
CA VAL A 84 -18.81 13.61 5.82
C VAL A 84 -18.22 12.21 5.99
N ASP A 85 -18.51 11.56 7.11
CA ASP A 85 -18.05 10.18 7.37
C ASP A 85 -18.73 9.19 6.42
N ALA A 86 -20.03 9.38 6.12
CA ALA A 86 -20.74 8.56 5.14
C ALA A 86 -20.05 8.61 3.76
N GLN A 87 -19.71 9.82 3.30
CA GLN A 87 -19.00 10.00 2.03
C GLN A 87 -17.61 9.34 2.09
N LEU A 88 -16.86 9.53 3.18
CA LEU A 88 -15.55 8.92 3.35
C LEU A 88 -15.60 7.39 3.31
N LEU A 89 -16.58 6.78 3.96
CA LEU A 89 -16.77 5.32 3.97
C LEU A 89 -17.13 4.82 2.57
N LEU A 90 -18.08 5.47 1.90
CA LEU A 90 -18.51 5.08 0.56
C LEU A 90 -17.35 5.17 -0.43
N GLU A 91 -16.64 6.30 -0.47
CA GLU A 91 -15.48 6.51 -1.33
C GLU A 91 -14.34 5.56 -0.96
N GLY A 92 -14.08 5.37 0.34
CA GLY A 92 -13.00 4.52 0.83
C GLY A 92 -13.18 3.04 0.50
N PHE A 93 -14.40 2.51 0.61
CA PHE A 93 -14.68 1.14 0.19
C PHE A 93 -14.77 0.98 -1.34
N THR A 94 -15.09 2.05 -2.07
CA THR A 94 -15.17 2.02 -3.54
C THR A 94 -13.81 2.15 -4.20
N PHE A 95 -12.95 3.05 -3.70
CA PHE A 95 -11.69 3.45 -4.35
C PHE A 95 -10.44 3.20 -3.49
N GLY A 96 -10.61 2.83 -2.22
CA GLY A 96 -9.53 2.63 -1.25
C GLY A 96 -9.40 3.79 -0.24
N PHE A 97 -8.80 3.50 0.90
CA PHE A 97 -8.59 4.47 1.98
C PHE A 97 -7.21 5.11 1.93
N ARG A 98 -7.15 6.43 2.11
CA ARG A 98 -5.88 7.14 2.30
C ARG A 98 -5.33 6.84 3.69
N ILE A 99 -4.20 6.15 3.75
CA ILE A 99 -3.42 6.00 4.97
C ILE A 99 -2.69 7.32 5.19
N GLN A 100 -3.26 8.18 6.04
CA GLN A 100 -2.80 9.54 6.32
C GLN A 100 -1.34 9.53 6.81
N TYR A 101 -0.41 9.79 5.91
CA TYR A 101 1.03 9.85 6.17
C TYR A 101 1.55 11.23 5.84
N GLU A 102 2.14 11.87 6.85
CA GLU A 102 2.85 13.13 6.70
C GLU A 102 4.36 12.88 6.92
N GLY A 103 5.19 13.37 5.99
CA GLY A 103 6.63 13.21 6.05
C GLY A 103 7.27 12.80 4.72
N PRO A 104 8.61 12.66 4.69
CA PRO A 104 9.33 12.33 3.47
C PRO A 104 9.14 10.85 3.08
N ARG A 105 8.79 10.60 1.81
CA ARG A 105 8.68 9.25 1.25
C ARG A 105 10.07 8.69 0.93
N ILE A 106 10.75 8.16 1.95
CA ILE A 106 12.12 7.67 1.84
C ILE A 106 12.13 6.17 1.53
N SER A 107 12.96 5.80 0.55
CA SER A 107 13.31 4.43 0.24
C SER A 107 13.97 3.74 1.44
N THR A 108 13.51 2.55 1.81
CA THR A 108 14.22 1.71 2.78
C THR A 108 14.64 0.38 2.18
N THR A 109 15.65 -0.24 2.81
CA THR A 109 16.07 -1.62 2.58
C THR A 109 15.99 -2.35 3.91
N ALA A 110 15.51 -3.58 3.90
CA ALA A 110 15.37 -4.36 5.12
C ALA A 110 15.67 -5.83 4.85
N LYS A 111 16.30 -6.50 5.81
CA LYS A 111 16.42 -7.96 5.83
C LYS A 111 15.16 -8.54 6.49
N ASN A 112 14.71 -9.69 6.02
CA ASN A 112 13.60 -10.40 6.64
C ASN A 112 13.98 -10.91 8.05
N LEU A 113 12.97 -11.18 8.86
CA LEU A 113 13.16 -11.78 10.17
C LEU A 113 13.73 -13.20 10.03
N VAL A 114 14.53 -13.63 11.01
CA VAL A 114 15.20 -14.94 11.01
C VAL A 114 14.21 -16.09 10.77
N SER A 115 12.99 -15.99 11.31
CA SER A 115 11.92 -16.97 11.09
C SER A 115 11.60 -17.24 9.61
N ALA A 116 11.62 -16.19 8.76
CA ALA A 116 11.32 -16.34 7.34
C ALA A 116 12.49 -17.01 6.59
N GLU A 117 13.71 -16.81 7.09
CA GLU A 117 14.93 -17.42 6.55
C GLU A 117 15.08 -18.89 6.96
N ILE A 118 14.65 -19.24 8.18
CA ILE A 118 14.63 -20.65 8.64
C ILE A 118 13.53 -21.43 7.91
N HIS A 119 12.34 -20.83 7.76
CA HIS A 119 11.17 -21.48 7.15
C HIS A 119 10.87 -20.91 5.76
N LYS A 120 11.86 -20.98 4.85
CA LYS A 120 11.74 -20.37 3.50
C LYS A 120 10.61 -20.95 2.67
N PHE A 121 10.44 -22.27 2.72
CA PHE A 121 9.46 -22.95 1.89
C PHE A 121 8.04 -22.50 2.26
N GLU A 122 7.75 -22.47 3.55
CA GLU A 122 6.47 -22.03 4.09
C GLU A 122 6.26 -20.52 3.89
N THR A 123 7.33 -19.73 3.98
CA THR A 123 7.28 -18.29 3.69
C THR A 123 6.88 -18.05 2.23
N LEU A 124 7.53 -18.74 1.28
CA LEU A 124 7.21 -18.63 -0.14
C LEU A 124 5.80 -19.13 -0.44
N ALA A 125 5.38 -20.26 0.14
CA ALA A 125 4.03 -20.77 -0.02
C ALA A 125 2.97 -19.75 0.47
N LYS A 126 3.18 -19.16 1.66
CA LYS A 126 2.30 -18.12 2.19
C LYS A 126 2.25 -16.90 1.29
N LEU A 127 3.38 -16.40 0.80
CA LEU A 127 3.42 -15.28 -0.13
C LEU A 127 2.67 -15.59 -1.44
N HIS A 128 2.86 -16.78 -1.99
CA HIS A 128 2.16 -17.23 -3.18
C HIS A 128 0.64 -17.27 -2.97
N ASP A 129 0.17 -17.74 -1.81
CA ASP A 129 -1.24 -17.72 -1.47
C ASP A 129 -1.80 -16.28 -1.39
N GLU A 130 -1.10 -15.37 -0.71
CA GLU A 130 -1.50 -13.96 -0.63
C GLU A 130 -1.56 -13.28 -2.00
N VAL A 131 -0.60 -13.59 -2.88
CA VAL A 131 -0.57 -13.11 -4.28
C VAL A 131 -1.69 -13.73 -5.10
N LYS A 132 -1.95 -15.04 -4.94
CA LYS A 132 -3.03 -15.75 -5.64
C LYS A 132 -4.39 -15.16 -5.27
N LEU A 133 -4.58 -14.86 -3.98
CA LEU A 133 -5.75 -14.17 -3.44
C LEU A 133 -5.80 -12.68 -3.79
N GLY A 134 -4.70 -12.11 -4.32
CA GLY A 134 -4.56 -10.71 -4.69
C GLY A 134 -4.61 -9.71 -3.53
N ARG A 135 -4.36 -10.18 -2.30
CA ARG A 135 -4.18 -9.31 -1.14
C ARG A 135 -2.81 -8.62 -1.15
N ILE A 136 -1.83 -9.22 -1.82
CA ILE A 136 -0.48 -8.69 -2.00
C ILE A 136 -0.12 -8.69 -3.49
N LEU A 137 0.53 -7.63 -3.96
CA LEU A 137 1.10 -7.56 -5.30
C LEU A 137 2.58 -7.98 -5.28
N GLY A 138 3.00 -8.71 -6.32
CA GLY A 138 4.35 -9.22 -6.48
C GLY A 138 4.37 -10.75 -6.68
N PRO A 139 5.50 -11.42 -6.41
CA PRO A 139 6.81 -10.84 -6.12
C PRO A 139 7.32 -10.02 -7.32
N PHE A 140 7.95 -8.87 -7.04
CA PHE A 140 8.51 -8.02 -8.09
C PHE A 140 9.98 -8.40 -8.34
N SER A 141 10.37 -8.56 -9.60
CA SER A 141 11.77 -8.83 -9.98
C SER A 141 12.70 -7.64 -9.75
N LYS A 142 12.15 -6.43 -9.62
CA LYS A 142 12.85 -5.20 -9.26
C LYS A 142 11.94 -4.29 -8.46
N LYS A 143 12.53 -3.36 -7.71
CA LYS A 143 11.78 -2.36 -6.93
C LYS A 143 10.84 -1.56 -7.85
N PRO A 144 9.51 -1.60 -7.62
CA PRO A 144 8.55 -0.97 -8.53
C PRO A 144 8.58 0.57 -8.48
N ILE A 145 8.88 1.15 -7.31
CA ILE A 145 9.06 2.59 -7.10
C ILE A 145 10.32 2.88 -6.31
N SER A 146 11.03 3.96 -6.67
CA SER A 146 12.28 4.35 -5.99
C SER A 146 12.06 4.58 -4.50
N THR A 147 10.94 5.19 -4.12
CA THR A 147 10.56 5.55 -2.75
C THR A 147 9.85 4.42 -1.97
N LEU A 148 9.81 3.18 -2.49
CA LEU A 148 9.13 2.08 -1.77
C LEU A 148 9.78 1.89 -0.40
N ARG A 149 8.96 1.93 0.64
CA ARG A 149 9.34 1.51 1.99
C ARG A 149 9.19 -0.01 2.07
N ILE A 150 10.24 -0.68 2.50
CA ILE A 150 10.32 -2.12 2.66
C ILE A 150 10.27 -2.42 4.16
N SER A 151 9.30 -3.25 4.56
CA SER A 151 9.21 -3.82 5.90
C SER A 151 9.66 -5.28 5.86
N PRO A 152 10.49 -5.74 6.83
CA PRO A 152 10.80 -7.14 7.01
C PRO A 152 9.54 -7.99 7.12
N ILE A 153 9.56 -9.19 6.54
CA ILE A 153 8.56 -10.22 6.82
C ILE A 153 9.12 -11.30 7.74
N GLY A 154 8.23 -11.99 8.44
CA GLY A 154 8.53 -13.14 9.29
C GLY A 154 7.38 -14.14 9.33
N LEU A 155 7.58 -15.23 10.05
CA LEU A 155 6.56 -16.24 10.30
C LEU A 155 6.36 -16.43 11.79
N VAL A 156 5.10 -16.61 12.19
CA VAL A 156 4.70 -17.00 13.55
C VAL A 156 3.88 -18.28 13.47
N GLN A 157 4.19 -19.24 14.34
CA GLN A 157 3.46 -20.50 14.41
C GLN A 157 2.09 -20.30 15.07
N LYS A 158 1.06 -20.92 14.49
CA LYS A 158 -0.28 -20.96 15.06
C LYS A 158 -0.45 -22.17 15.99
N PRO A 159 -1.45 -22.13 16.90
CA PRO A 159 -1.83 -23.30 17.70
C PRO A 159 -2.21 -24.53 16.85
N ASP A 160 -2.78 -24.32 15.65
CA ASP A 160 -3.16 -25.37 14.71
C ASP A 160 -1.97 -25.90 13.86
N LYS A 161 -0.73 -25.60 14.26
CA LYS A 161 0.52 -25.92 13.55
C LYS A 161 0.71 -25.26 12.18
N GLY A 162 -0.20 -24.39 11.73
CA GLY A 162 -0.01 -23.59 10.52
C GLY A 162 0.85 -22.33 10.75
N TRP A 163 1.19 -21.63 9.67
CA TRP A 163 2.02 -20.41 9.72
C TRP A 163 1.20 -19.13 9.48
N ARG A 164 1.50 -18.08 10.24
CA ARG A 164 1.06 -16.69 9.98
C ARG A 164 2.22 -15.88 9.44
N LEU A 165 2.02 -15.24 8.29
CA LEU A 165 2.95 -14.25 7.77
C LEU A 165 2.78 -12.96 8.58
N ILE A 166 3.86 -12.44 9.12
CA ILE A 166 3.90 -11.15 9.83
C ILE A 166 4.76 -10.15 9.07
N SER A 167 4.43 -8.87 9.20
CA SER A 167 5.20 -7.76 8.63
C SER A 167 5.62 -6.81 9.74
N HIS A 168 6.90 -6.45 9.78
CA HIS A 168 7.46 -5.56 10.78
C HIS A 168 7.25 -4.09 10.35
N LEU A 169 6.01 -3.62 10.50
CA LEU A 169 5.58 -2.29 10.03
C LEU A 169 6.27 -1.11 10.75
N SER A 170 6.83 -1.35 11.93
CA SER A 170 7.60 -0.36 12.69
C SER A 170 9.05 -0.19 12.22
N TYR A 171 9.51 -0.97 11.23
CA TYR A 171 10.88 -0.90 10.72
C TYR A 171 11.10 0.27 9.73
N PRO A 172 12.28 0.90 9.70
CA PRO A 172 13.38 0.75 10.67
C PRO A 172 13.05 1.40 12.02
N SER A 173 13.59 0.82 13.09
CA SER A 173 13.39 1.33 14.46
C SER A 173 13.81 2.79 14.55
N GLY A 174 12.96 3.63 15.14
CA GLY A 174 13.22 5.08 15.31
C GLY A 174 12.66 5.96 14.19
N ASP A 175 12.44 5.44 12.98
CA ASP A 175 11.76 6.15 11.88
C ASP A 175 10.26 5.89 11.90
N TYR A 176 9.65 5.98 13.09
CA TYR A 176 8.21 5.92 13.23
C TYR A 176 7.61 6.78 12.13
N VAL A 177 6.68 6.18 11.38
CA VAL A 177 5.62 6.93 10.74
C VAL A 177 4.97 7.70 11.88
N ARG A 178 5.52 8.88 12.20
CA ARG A 178 4.84 9.87 13.00
C ARG A 178 3.73 10.28 12.07
N SER A 179 2.61 9.56 12.15
CA SER A 179 1.34 10.12 11.73
C SER A 179 1.18 11.34 12.60
N VAL A 180 1.69 12.48 12.12
CA VAL A 180 1.08 13.75 12.45
C VAL A 180 -0.26 13.64 11.73
N ALA A 181 -1.20 12.96 12.38
CA ALA A 181 -2.57 12.98 11.96
C ALA A 181 -3.02 14.42 12.27
N PRO A 182 -3.67 15.13 11.32
CA PRO A 182 -4.39 16.32 11.71
C PRO A 182 -5.34 15.95 12.85
N ALA A 183 -5.42 16.80 13.87
CA ALA A 183 -6.20 16.54 15.09
C ALA A 183 -7.70 16.25 14.85
N SER A 184 -8.16 16.37 13.60
CA SER A 184 -9.56 16.31 13.17
C SER A 184 -9.86 15.26 12.08
N GLY A 185 -9.00 14.26 11.86
CA GLY A 185 -9.29 13.18 10.91
C GLY A 185 -10.20 12.09 11.50
N PRO A 186 -11.23 11.60 10.79
CA PRO A 186 -12.22 10.63 11.34
C PRO A 186 -11.67 9.20 11.51
N VAL A 187 -10.53 8.85 10.90
CA VAL A 187 -9.92 7.52 11.01
C VAL A 187 -8.44 7.64 11.36
N ARG A 188 -8.08 7.16 12.56
CA ARG A 188 -6.71 7.19 13.09
C ARG A 188 -6.19 5.76 13.26
N ILE A 189 -5.12 5.41 12.55
CA ILE A 189 -4.33 4.21 12.87
C ILE A 189 -3.27 4.62 13.88
N VAL A 190 -3.48 4.26 15.15
CA VAL A 190 -2.49 4.44 16.23
C VAL A 190 -1.77 3.11 16.41
N TYR A 191 -0.49 3.07 16.08
CA TYR A 191 0.36 1.97 16.51
C TYR A 191 0.74 2.22 17.97
N THR A 192 0.15 1.48 18.89
CA THR A 192 0.60 1.44 20.27
C THR A 192 1.94 0.72 20.34
N HIS A 193 2.91 1.31 21.03
CA HIS A 193 4.19 0.68 21.32
C HIS A 193 3.91 -0.55 22.19
N TYR A 194 4.19 -1.76 21.69
CA TYR A 194 4.36 -2.90 22.57
C TYR A 194 5.71 -2.73 23.25
N PRO A 195 5.79 -2.79 24.61
CA PRO A 195 7.08 -2.75 25.29
C PRO A 195 7.97 -3.81 24.66
N THR A 196 9.11 -3.39 24.14
CA THR A 196 10.21 -4.33 23.91
C THR A 196 10.58 -4.81 25.30
N GLU A 197 10.37 -6.10 25.59
CA GLU A 197 11.09 -6.71 26.70
C GLU A 197 12.56 -6.53 26.36
N ASP A 198 13.21 -5.63 27.11
CA ASP A 198 14.64 -5.52 27.14
C ASP A 198 15.17 -6.91 27.54
N THR A 199 15.66 -7.66 26.56
CA THR A 199 16.48 -8.83 26.82
C THR A 199 17.77 -8.32 27.46
N ASN A 200 17.75 -8.14 28.78
CA ASN A 200 18.95 -8.18 29.60
C ASN A 200 19.53 -9.57 29.44
N HIS A 201 20.45 -9.72 28.50
CA HIS A 201 21.46 -10.75 28.60
C HIS A 201 22.37 -10.35 29.75
N ASP A 202 21.94 -10.69 30.96
CA ASP A 202 22.85 -10.77 32.09
C ASP A 202 23.92 -11.80 31.75
N SER A 203 25.14 -11.31 31.77
CA SER A 203 26.35 -12.10 31.75
C SER A 203 26.42 -12.81 33.09
N VAL A 204 26.40 -14.14 33.09
CA VAL A 204 26.83 -14.94 34.23
C VAL A 204 27.99 -15.79 33.75
N GLY A 205 29.12 -15.65 34.46
CA GLY A 205 30.38 -16.33 34.20
C GLY A 205 30.41 -17.80 34.63
#